data_AF-A0A9D4A5K6-F1
#
_entry.id   AF-A0A9D4A5K6-F1
#
_cell.length_a   1.000
_cell.length_b   1.000
_cell.length_c   1.000
_cell.angle_alpha   90.00
_cell.angle_beta   90.00
_cell.angle_gamma   90.00
#
_symmetry.space_group_name_H-M   'P 1'
#
loop_
_entity.id
_entity.type
_entity.pdbx_description
1 polymer ?
#
loop_
_entity_poly.entity_id
_entity_poly.type
_entity_poly.pdbx_seq_one_letter_code
_entity_poly.pdbx_strand_id
1 'polypeptide(L)'
;MPSTQEVYFNYHHDAYSTKGVCLHDPTAMLATIYHSPITYVEGAVRVQTNSITRGLTLLYNKQKRFAEITEWSDQPSVKVAVTVDAPAVLKLVMERLME
;
A
#
# COMPACT_ATOMS: atom_id res chain seq x y z
N MET A 1 -4.61 -14.01 28.55
CA MET A 1 -4.19 -14.11 27.14
C MET A 1 -4.15 -12.68 26.60
N PRO A 2 -3.06 -12.25 25.95
CA PRO A 2 -3.01 -10.92 25.34
C PRO A 2 -4.09 -10.78 24.27
N SER A 3 -4.58 -9.55 24.07
CA SER A 3 -5.52 -9.27 22.98
C SER A 3 -4.83 -9.41 21.62
N THR A 4 -5.59 -9.61 20.55
CA THR A 4 -5.03 -9.65 19.18
C THR A 4 -4.26 -8.38 18.83
N GLN A 5 -4.72 -7.21 19.30
CA GLN A 5 -4.00 -5.94 19.12
C GLN A 5 -2.67 -5.90 19.88
N GLU A 6 -2.64 -6.42 21.11
CA GLU A 6 -1.43 -6.48 21.92
C GLU A 6 -0.37 -7.38 21.29
N VAL A 7 -0.79 -8.53 20.74
CA VAL A 7 0.10 -9.41 19.96
C VAL A 7 0.67 -8.67 18.73
N TYR A 8 -0.18 -7.96 17.98
CA TYR A 8 0.24 -7.23 16.78
C TYR A 8 1.17 -6.04 17.10
N PHE A 9 0.91 -5.33 18.20
CA PHE A 9 1.75 -4.24 18.69
C PHE A 9 3.13 -4.73 19.13
N ASN A 10 3.19 -5.81 19.91
CA ASN A 10 4.47 -6.39 20.34
C ASN A 10 5.29 -6.90 19.15
N TYR A 11 4.63 -7.53 18.16
CA TYR A 11 5.30 -7.90 16.91
C TYR A 11 5.93 -6.70 16.18
N HIS A 12 5.23 -5.58 16.08
CA HIS A 12 5.77 -4.37 15.44
C HIS A 12 6.95 -3.77 16.21
N HIS A 13 6.93 -3.89 17.53
CA HIS A 13 8.06 -3.51 18.37
C HIS A 13 9.27 -4.38 18.09
N ASP A 14 9.11 -5.71 18.14
CA ASP A 14 10.22 -6.65 18.03
C ASP A 14 10.80 -6.72 16.61
N ALA A 15 9.93 -6.74 15.59
CA ALA A 15 10.34 -6.92 14.20
C ALA A 15 10.82 -5.63 13.53
N TYR A 16 10.25 -4.49 13.90
CA TYR A 16 10.51 -3.20 13.24
C TYR A 16 11.07 -2.12 14.16
N SER A 17 11.25 -2.40 15.46
CA SER A 17 11.70 -1.41 16.46
C SER A 17 10.82 -0.17 16.51
N THR A 18 9.51 -0.34 16.30
CA THR A 18 8.54 0.77 16.28
C THR A 18 7.68 0.80 17.55
N LYS A 19 7.10 1.98 17.86
CA LYS A 19 6.12 2.17 18.94
C LYS A 19 4.75 2.51 18.35
N GLY A 20 4.24 1.62 17.50
CA GLY A 20 2.99 1.79 16.77
C GLY A 20 2.73 0.59 15.88
N VAL A 21 1.60 0.61 15.18
CA VAL A 21 1.18 -0.46 14.26
C VAL A 21 0.80 0.12 12.92
N CYS A 22 1.03 -0.64 11.85
CA CYS A 22 0.55 -0.28 10.52
C CYS A 22 -0.90 -0.77 10.33
N LEU A 23 -1.80 0.14 9.94
CA LEU A 23 -3.20 -0.19 9.68
C LEU A 23 -3.41 -0.53 8.21
N HIS A 24 -2.81 -1.63 7.74
CA HIS A 24 -2.79 -2.00 6.32
C HIS A 24 -4.19 -2.17 5.72
N ASP A 25 -4.97 -3.15 6.21
CA ASP A 25 -6.30 -3.46 5.68
C ASP A 25 -7.33 -2.33 5.90
N PRO A 26 -7.39 -1.65 7.07
CA PRO A 26 -8.26 -0.49 7.24
C PRO A 26 -7.96 0.62 6.23
N THR A 27 -6.69 0.88 5.93
CA THR A 27 -6.30 1.90 4.93
C THR A 27 -6.72 1.48 3.52
N ALA A 28 -6.53 0.21 3.16
CA ALA A 28 -6.95 -0.32 1.85
C ALA A 28 -8.49 -0.27 1.68
N MET A 29 -9.24 -0.58 2.73
CA MET A 29 -10.70 -0.46 2.74
C MET A 29 -11.12 1.01 2.54
N LEU A 30 -10.51 1.94 3.28
CA LEU A 30 -10.80 3.37 3.13
C LEU A 30 -10.43 3.90 1.74
N ALA A 31 -9.36 3.38 1.12
CA ALA A 31 -9.01 3.73 -0.26
C ALA A 31 -10.08 3.37 -1.30
N THR A 32 -10.94 2.40 -0.96
CA THR A 32 -12.07 1.97 -1.81
C THR A 32 -13.31 2.83 -1.59
N ILE A 33 -13.47 3.39 -0.38
CA ILE A 33 -14.66 4.15 0.02
C ILE A 33 -14.46 5.66 -0.19
N TYR A 34 -13.27 6.16 0.12
CA TYR A 34 -12.92 7.57 0.12
C TYR A 34 -11.77 7.82 -0.86
N HIS A 35 -12.05 8.57 -1.93
CA HIS A 35 -11.05 8.87 -2.95
C HIS A 35 -10.19 10.11 -2.66
N SER A 36 -10.57 10.95 -1.69
CA SER A 36 -9.88 12.22 -1.42
C SER A 36 -8.60 12.12 -0.57
N PRO A 37 -8.48 11.25 0.45
CA PRO A 37 -7.30 11.25 1.32
C PRO A 37 -6.08 10.54 0.71
N ILE A 38 -6.21 9.93 -0.47
CA ILE A 38 -5.15 9.14 -1.11
C ILE A 38 -4.97 9.63 -2.54
N THR A 39 -3.73 9.85 -2.95
CA THR A 39 -3.40 10.18 -4.34
C THR A 39 -2.78 8.98 -5.04
N TYR A 40 -2.93 8.93 -6.36
CA TYR A 40 -2.54 7.79 -7.18
C TYR A 40 -1.69 8.21 -8.36
N VAL A 41 -0.76 7.34 -8.74
CA VAL A 41 -0.08 7.36 -10.04
C VAL A 41 -0.64 6.23 -10.89
N GLU A 42 -0.87 6.51 -12.17
CA GLU A 42 -1.29 5.50 -13.13
C GLU A 42 -0.09 4.95 -13.91
N GLY A 43 -0.05 3.64 -14.08
CA GLY A 43 1.00 2.99 -14.85
C GLY A 43 0.79 1.49 -14.98
N ALA A 44 1.68 0.85 -15.75
CA ALA A 44 1.71 -0.60 -15.85
C ALA A 44 2.48 -1.18 -14.66
N VAL A 45 1.95 -2.24 -14.03
CA VAL A 45 2.60 -2.94 -12.92
C VAL A 45 2.91 -4.38 -13.33
N ARG A 46 4.12 -4.84 -13.02
CA ARG A 46 4.55 -6.24 -13.20
C ARG A 46 4.99 -6.84 -11.86
N VAL A 47 4.85 -8.16 -11.74
CA VAL A 47 5.26 -8.91 -10.55
C VAL A 47 6.34 -9.92 -10.93
N GLN A 48 7.46 -9.90 -10.20
CA GLN A 48 8.49 -10.92 -10.33
C GLN A 48 8.03 -12.21 -9.67
N THR A 49 7.98 -13.31 -10.41
CA THR A 49 7.43 -14.59 -9.91
C THR A 49 8.50 -15.57 -9.44
N ASN A 50 9.78 -15.30 -9.71
CA ASN A 50 10.87 -16.25 -9.53
C ASN A 50 12.07 -15.65 -8.77
N SER A 51 12.90 -16.55 -8.21
CA SER A 51 14.20 -16.24 -7.59
C SER A 51 14.09 -15.34 -6.35
N ILE A 52 15.21 -14.73 -5.96
CA ILE A 52 15.39 -13.95 -4.72
C ILE A 52 14.50 -12.70 -4.64
N THR A 53 13.96 -12.23 -5.76
CA THR A 53 13.04 -11.08 -5.84
C THR A 53 11.59 -11.51 -6.08
N ARG A 54 11.25 -12.79 -5.87
CA ARG A 54 9.86 -13.27 -5.96
C ARG A 54 8.93 -12.43 -5.09
N GLY A 55 7.85 -11.94 -5.69
CA GLY A 55 6.86 -11.07 -5.06
C GLY A 55 7.10 -9.56 -5.28
N LEU A 56 8.25 -9.16 -5.86
CA LEU A 56 8.53 -7.76 -6.15
C LEU A 56 7.54 -7.20 -7.17
N THR A 57 6.89 -6.09 -6.83
CA THR A 57 6.02 -5.31 -7.72
C THR A 57 6.81 -4.15 -8.31
N LEU A 58 6.74 -3.96 -9.63
CA LEU A 58 7.47 -2.92 -10.36
C LEU A 58 6.50 -2.08 -11.19
N LEU A 59 6.41 -0.80 -10.84
CA LEU A 59 5.59 0.20 -11.54
C LEU A 59 6.41 0.90 -12.63
N TYR A 60 5.85 0.93 -13.84
CA TYR A 60 6.24 1.86 -14.89
C TYR A 60 5.16 2.94 -15.07
N ASN A 61 5.49 4.16 -14.67
CA ASN A 61 4.59 5.32 -14.63
C ASN A 61 4.53 6.12 -15.95
N LYS A 62 5.08 5.60 -17.05
CA LYS A 62 5.04 6.21 -18.39
C LYS A 62 5.79 7.55 -18.56
N GLN A 63 6.58 8.00 -17.57
CA GLN A 63 7.36 9.23 -17.68
C GLN A 63 8.61 9.10 -18.57
N LYS A 64 9.13 7.88 -18.75
CA LYS A 64 10.31 7.59 -19.59
C LYS A 64 9.88 6.78 -20.79
N ARG A 65 10.16 7.27 -22.01
CA ARG A 65 9.99 6.45 -23.22
C ARG A 65 11.07 5.37 -23.33
N PHE A 66 10.67 4.11 -23.52
CA PHE A 66 11.59 3.05 -23.90
C PHE A 66 11.82 3.06 -25.42
N ALA A 67 13.06 2.81 -25.84
CA ALA A 67 13.40 2.69 -27.26
C ALA A 67 12.93 1.34 -27.84
N GLU A 68 12.79 0.32 -27.00
CA GLU A 68 12.41 -1.04 -27.35
C GLU A 68 11.11 -1.46 -26.65
N ILE A 69 10.51 -2.56 -27.12
CA ILE A 69 9.39 -3.21 -26.44
C ILE A 69 9.91 -3.83 -25.14
N THR A 70 9.19 -3.60 -24.05
CA THR A 70 9.53 -4.10 -22.72
C THR A 70 8.40 -4.94 -22.15
N GLU A 71 8.65 -5.57 -21.01
CA GLU A 71 7.63 -6.25 -20.22
C GLU A 71 6.49 -5.31 -19.76
N TRP A 72 6.68 -3.99 -19.80
CA TRP A 72 5.62 -3.03 -19.49
C TRP A 72 4.88 -2.52 -20.74
N SER A 73 5.31 -2.90 -21.94
CA SER A 73 4.65 -2.50 -23.19
C SER A 73 3.28 -3.17 -23.32
N ASP A 74 2.30 -2.37 -23.77
CA ASP A 74 0.90 -2.75 -24.01
C ASP A 74 0.16 -3.36 -22.80
N GLN A 75 0.73 -3.22 -21.60
CA GLN A 75 0.08 -3.66 -20.37
C GLN A 75 -0.98 -2.64 -19.91
N PRO A 76 -2.10 -3.09 -19.33
CA PRO A 76 -3.13 -2.20 -18.82
C PRO A 76 -2.61 -1.31 -17.71
N SER A 77 -3.11 -0.08 -17.67
CA SER A 77 -2.80 0.88 -16.62
C SER A 77 -3.60 0.58 -15.37
N VAL A 78 -2.96 0.61 -14.20
CA VAL A 78 -3.61 0.53 -12.88
C VAL A 78 -3.26 1.76 -12.05
N LYS A 79 -4.10 2.09 -11.07
CA LYS A 79 -3.84 3.14 -10.08
C LYS A 79 -3.05 2.57 -8.91
N VAL A 80 -1.89 3.16 -8.63
CA VAL A 80 -1.05 2.83 -7.48
C VAL A 80 -1.05 4.00 -6.52
N ALA A 81 -1.41 3.77 -5.25
CA ALA A 81 -1.40 4.80 -4.22
C ALA A 81 0.04 5.31 -3.97
N VAL A 82 0.23 6.63 -3.94
CA VAL A 82 1.56 7.26 -3.77
C VAL A 82 1.65 8.22 -2.60
N THR A 83 0.54 8.85 -2.20
CA THR A 83 0.47 9.66 -0.98
C THR A 83 -0.81 9.39 -0.21
N VAL A 84 -0.77 9.68 1.09
CA VAL A 84 -1.92 9.56 1.99
C VAL A 84 -1.93 10.74 2.98
N ASP A 85 -3.11 11.30 3.20
CA ASP A 85 -3.40 12.16 4.36
C ASP A 85 -3.59 11.26 5.59
N ALA A 86 -2.47 10.91 6.23
CA ALA A 86 -2.46 10.00 7.37
C ALA A 86 -3.33 10.47 8.55
N PRO A 87 -3.31 11.75 8.97
CA PRO A 87 -4.24 12.26 9.99
C PRO A 87 -5.71 12.06 9.63
N ALA A 88 -6.12 12.36 8.38
CA ALA A 88 -7.50 12.18 7.96
C ALA A 88 -7.91 10.71 7.93
N VAL A 89 -7.04 9.82 7.44
CA VAL A 89 -7.28 8.37 7.43
C VAL A 89 -7.41 7.83 8.85
N LEU A 90 -6.50 8.19 9.76
CA LEU A 90 -6.56 7.74 11.14
C LEU A 90 -7.85 8.20 11.83
N LYS A 91 -8.24 9.46 11.62
CA LYS A 91 -9.51 9.98 12.14
C LYS A 91 -10.69 9.14 11.64
N LEU A 92 -10.77 8.87 10.34
CA LEU A 92 -11.82 8.03 9.76
C LEU A 92 -11.83 6.62 10.36
N VAL A 93 -10.67 5.99 10.56
CA VAL A 93 -10.61 4.67 11.21
C VAL A 93 -11.15 4.73 12.64
N MET A 94 -10.69 5.68 13.44
CA MET A 94 -11.06 5.78 14.85
C MET A 94 -12.54 6.11 15.04
N GLU A 95 -13.13 6.94 14.19
CA GLU A 95 -14.58 7.24 14.18
C GLU A 95 -15.43 5.99 13.94
N ARG A 96 -14.93 4.94 13.26
CA ARG A 96 -15.68 3.69 13.05
C ARG A 96 -15.44 2.63 14.12
N LEU A 97 -14.37 2.74 14.89
CA LEU A 97 -13.96 1.73 15.88
C LEU A 97 -14.27 2.12 17.32
N MET A 98 -14.47 3.40 17.62
CA MET A 98 -14.71 3.90 18.97
C MET A 98 -16.16 4.35 19.23
N GLU A 99 -17.03 4.22 18.23
CA GLU A 99 -18.49 4.32 18.37
C GLU A 99 -19.09 2.91 18.45
#